data_AF-A0A8J8GUA2-F1
#
_entry.id   AF-A0A8J8GUA2-F1
#
_cell.length_a   1.000
_cell.length_b   1.000
_cell.length_c   1.000
_cell.angle_alpha   90.00
_cell.angle_beta   90.00
_cell.angle_gamma   90.00
#
_symmetry.space_group_name_H-M   'P 1'
#
loop_
_entity.id
_entity.type
_entity.pdbx_description
1 polymer ?
#
loop_
_entity_poly.entity_id
_entity_poly.type
_entity_poly.pdbx_seq_one_letter_code
_entity_poly.pdbx_strand_id
1 'polypeptide(L)' 'MEPESITPMTDDEAELFRFIRYGQLPDRVPPSRMVESVETSAPQEDPVPYTDPGSPFYHGNA' A
#
# COMPACT_ATOMS: atom_id res chain seq x y z
N MET A 1 -33.95 33.81 28.21
CA MET A 1 -33.20 33.16 27.13
C MET A 1 -32.42 32.05 27.78
N GLU A 2 -32.73 30.80 27.46
CA GLU A 2 -31.91 29.68 27.92
C GLU A 2 -30.55 29.74 27.20
N PRO A 3 -29.42 29.51 27.87
CA PRO A 3 -28.13 29.44 27.22
C PRO A 3 -28.07 28.22 26.31
N GLU A 4 -27.60 28.40 25.08
CA GLU A 4 -27.43 27.29 24.14
C GLU A 4 -26.43 26.27 24.70
N SER A 5 -26.74 24.98 24.59
CA SER A 5 -25.84 23.93 25.06
C SER A 5 -24.61 23.88 24.17
N ILE A 6 -23.45 24.16 24.76
CA ILE A 6 -22.17 24.05 24.05
C ILE A 6 -21.95 22.57 23.70
N THR A 7 -21.96 22.27 22.41
CA THR A 7 -21.59 20.94 21.93
C THR A 7 -20.08 20.78 22.09
N PRO A 8 -19.60 19.75 22.80
CA PRO A 8 -18.16 19.52 22.95
C PRO A 8 -17.54 19.22 21.58
N MET A 9 -16.38 19.84 21.32
CA MET A 9 -15.61 19.66 20.09
C MET A 9 -15.03 18.24 20.01
N THR A 10 -15.07 17.64 18.83
CA THR A 10 -14.43 16.33 18.57
C THR A 10 -12.91 16.47 18.44
N ASP A 11 -12.17 15.36 18.61
CA ASP A 11 -10.71 15.37 18.51
C ASP A 11 -10.23 15.83 17.12
N ASP A 12 -10.89 15.36 16.05
CA ASP A 12 -10.60 15.74 14.66
C ASP A 12 -10.80 17.26 14.43
N GLU A 13 -11.89 17.82 14.98
CA GLU A 13 -12.14 19.26 14.91
C GLU A 13 -11.07 20.04 15.67
N ALA A 14 -10.68 19.58 16.86
CA ALA A 14 -9.65 20.24 17.65
C ALA A 14 -8.27 20.23 16.97
N GLU A 15 -7.92 19.15 16.27
CA GLU A 15 -6.71 19.10 15.43
C GLU A 15 -6.80 20.06 14.23
N LEU A 16 -7.94 20.12 13.55
CA LEU A 16 -8.15 21.07 12.46
C LEU A 16 -8.00 22.52 12.93
N PHE A 17 -8.61 22.89 14.06
CA PHE A 17 -8.48 24.24 14.61
C PHE A 17 -7.05 24.57 15.05
N ARG A 18 -6.31 23.58 15.59
CA ARG A 18 -4.88 23.75 15.88
C ARG A 18 -4.07 23.97 14.61
N PHE A 19 -4.34 23.24 13.52
CA PHE A 19 -3.72 23.47 12.23
C PHE A 19 -4.01 24.87 11.67
N ILE A 20 -5.28 25.30 11.67
CA ILE A 20 -5.67 26.64 11.19
C ILE A 20 -4.99 27.74 12.02
N ARG A 21 -4.91 27.55 13.33
CA ARG A 21 -4.41 28.59 14.25
C ARG A 21 -2.88 28.67 14.31
N TYR A 22 -2.19 27.54 14.22
CA TYR A 22 -0.74 27.45 14.45
C TYR A 22 0.05 26.98 13.23
N GLY A 23 -0.61 26.61 12.14
CA GLY A 23 0.03 26.11 10.91
C GLY A 23 0.68 24.73 11.06
N GLN A 24 0.50 24.04 12.18
CA GLN A 24 1.05 22.71 12.41
C GLN A 24 0.07 21.65 11.93
N LEU A 25 0.44 20.95 10.84
CA LEU A 25 -0.29 19.77 10.41
C LEU A 25 -0.12 18.66 11.44
N PRO A 26 -1.15 17.81 11.66
CA PRO A 26 -0.98 16.59 12.44
C PRO A 26 0.11 15.71 11.80
N ASP A 27 0.76 14.89 12.63
CA ASP A 27 1.81 13.99 12.17
C ASP A 27 1.24 13.05 11.10
N ARG A 28 1.82 13.08 9.91
CA ARG A 28 1.40 12.22 8.80
C ARG A 28 1.79 10.78 9.10
N VAL A 29 0.81 9.89 9.16
CA VAL A 29 1.07 8.46 9.23
C VAL A 29 1.54 7.97 7.86
N PRO A 30 2.73 7.33 7.74
CA PRO A 30 3.18 6.79 6.47
C PRO A 30 2.22 5.69 6.00
N PRO A 31 1.92 5.58 4.69
CA PRO A 31 0.98 4.59 4.17
C PRO A 31 1.33 3.16 4.55
N SER A 32 2.61 2.84 4.69
CA SER A 32 3.11 1.52 5.14
C SER A 32 2.63 1.11 6.54
N ARG A 33 2.17 2.04 7.37
CA ARG A 33 1.54 1.76 8.66
C ARG A 33 0.01 1.63 8.58
N MET A 34 -0.60 2.09 7.50
CA MET A 34 -2.05 2.02 7.29
C MET A 34 -2.47 0.78 6.48
N VAL A 35 -1.54 0.16 5.77
CA VAL A 35 -1.80 -1.05 4.98
C VAL A 35 -1.25 -2.28 5.69
N GLU A 36 -2.04 -3.35 5.72
CA GLU A 36 -1.56 -4.66 6.12
C GLU A 36 -0.63 -5.21 5.02
N SER A 37 0.58 -5.61 5.41
CA SER A 37 1.53 -6.22 4.47
C SER A 37 1.13 -7.66 4.20
N VAL A 38 0.88 -8.00 2.93
CA VAL A 38 0.68 -9.39 2.50
C VAL A 38 1.99 -9.92 1.96
N GLU A 39 2.48 -11.04 2.50
CA GLU A 39 3.63 -11.75 1.93
C GLU A 39 3.24 -12.30 0.55
N THR A 40 3.97 -11.86 -0.48
CA THR A 40 3.82 -12.40 -1.84
C THR A 40 5.01 -13.31 -2.17
N SER A 41 4.73 -14.49 -2.72
CA SER A 41 5.75 -15.40 -3.23
C SER A 41 6.58 -14.73 -4.34
N ALA A 42 7.87 -15.09 -4.42
CA ALA A 42 8.73 -14.65 -5.52
C ALA A 42 8.15 -15.03 -6.89
N PRO A 43 8.46 -14.28 -7.96
CA PRO A 43 8.05 -14.64 -9.31
C PRO A 43 8.49 -16.07 -9.63
N GLN A 44 7.58 -16.88 -10.14
CA GLN A 44 7.90 -18.24 -10.56
C GLN A 44 8.84 -18.16 -11.78
N GLU A 45 10.01 -18.79 -11.71
CA GLU A 45 10.96 -18.83 -12.83
C GLU A 45 10.30 -19.51 -14.05
N ASP A 46 10.56 -18.95 -15.25
CA ASP A 46 9.98 -19.43 -16.51
C ASP A 46 10.21 -20.94 -16.71
N PRO A 47 9.24 -21.67 -17.27
CA PRO A 47 9.39 -23.10 -17.49
C PRO A 47 10.57 -23.36 -18.45
N VAL A 48 11.52 -24.18 -18.00
CA VAL A 48 12.60 -24.74 -18.84
C VAL A 48 11.99 -25.33 -20.12
N PRO A 49 12.53 -25.00 -21.31
CA PRO A 49 12.02 -25.57 -22.55
C PRO A 49 12.17 -27.09 -22.53
N TYR A 50 11.06 -27.79 -22.68
CA TYR A 50 11.00 -29.24 -22.78
C TYR A 50 11.82 -29.69 -24.00
N THR A 51 13.03 -30.20 -23.79
CA THR A 51 13.75 -30.92 -24.84
C THR A 51 13.09 -32.28 -25.02
N ASP A 52 12.25 -32.41 -26.03
CA ASP A 52 11.72 -33.70 -26.47
C ASP A 52 12.86 -34.55 -27.08
N PRO A 53 13.24 -35.69 -26.47
CA PRO A 53 14.29 -36.56 -27.00
C PRO A 53 13.91 -37.26 -28.32
N GLY A 54 12.69 -37.08 -28.82
CA GLY A 54 12.21 -37.63 -30.10
C GLY A 54 12.20 -36.65 -31.29
N SER A 55 12.65 -35.40 -31.11
CA SER A 55 12.55 -34.39 -32.18
C SER A 55 13.47 -34.71 -33.37
N PRO A 56 12.94 -34.93 -34.59
CA PRO A 56 13.73 -35.27 -35.78
C PRO A 56 14.50 -34.07 -36.35
N PHE A 57 14.43 -32.89 -35.72
CA PHE A 57 15.05 -31.66 -36.22
C PHE A 57 16.51 -31.46 -35.78
N TYR A 58 17.16 -32.45 -35.17
CA TYR A 58 18.61 -32.44 -35.01
C TYR A 58 19.31 -32.72 -36.36
N HIS A 59 19.30 -31.72 -37.24
CA HIS A 59 20.35 -31.60 -38.25
C HIS A 59 21.59 -30.99 -37.58
N GLY A 60 22.40 -31.86 -36.98
CA GLY A 60 23.79 -31.52 -36.70
C GLY A 60 24.48 -31.22 -38.03
N ASN A 61 24.74 -29.94 -38.28
CA ASN A 61 25.64 -29.53 -39.35
C ASN A 61 27.06 -29.91 -38.93
N ALA A 62 27.70 -30.73 -39.78
CA ALA A 62 29.13 -30.93 -40.04
C ALA A 62 30.10 -30.91 -38.85
#